data_AF-A0A963PJ24-F1
#
_entry.id   AF-A0A963PJ24-F1
#
_cell.length_a   1.000
_cell.length_b   1.000
_cell.length_c   1.000
_cell.angle_alpha   90.00
_cell.angle_beta   90.00
_cell.angle_gamma   90.00
#
_symmetry.space_group_name_H-M   'P 1'
#
loop_
_entity.id
_entity.type
_entity.pdbx_description
1 polymer ?
#
loop_
_entity_poly.entity_id
_entity_poly.type
_entity_poly.pdbx_seq_one_letter_code
_entity_poly.pdbx_strand_id
1 'polypeptide(L)'
;MSSTPHRPGRAGLDWPRAQAFLSAERRHFSTANPRSAELAGRARAHLLFGVPLHWMNDWGTPFPLHVEHASGVSVTDVDGHTLT
;
A
#
# COMPACT_ATOMS: atom_id res chain seq x y z
N MET A 1 -2.38 42.23 15.29
CA MET A 1 -3.37 41.19 14.93
C MET A 1 -2.71 40.29 13.90
N SER A 2 -2.08 39.20 14.33
CA SER A 2 -1.41 38.28 13.39
C SER A 2 -2.37 37.17 13.00
N SER A 3 -2.85 37.21 11.77
CA SER A 3 -3.70 36.17 11.19
C SER A 3 -2.91 34.88 11.02
N THR A 4 -3.33 33.81 11.69
CA THR A 4 -2.80 32.45 11.48
C THR A 4 -3.03 32.05 10.02
N PRO A 5 -1.99 31.62 9.27
CA PRO A 5 -2.18 31.21 7.88
C PRO A 5 -3.08 29.98 7.81
N HIS A 6 -4.18 30.09 7.07
CA HIS A 6 -5.07 28.98 6.77
C HIS A 6 -4.35 28.02 5.80
N ARG A 7 -3.78 26.93 6.33
CA ARG A 7 -3.28 25.85 5.47
C ARG A 7 -4.46 25.22 4.72
N PRO A 8 -4.34 24.93 3.42
CA PRO A 8 -5.39 24.25 2.68
C PRO A 8 -5.65 22.89 3.32
N GLY A 9 -6.78 22.79 4.00
CA GLY A 9 -7.21 21.61 4.73
C GLY A 9 -8.32 20.88 3.99
N ARG A 10 -8.34 19.56 4.09
CA ARG A 10 -9.46 18.73 3.61
C ARG A 10 -10.00 17.94 4.80
N ALA A 11 -11.28 18.11 5.12
CA ALA A 11 -11.92 17.46 6.27
C ALA A 11 -11.14 17.63 7.60
N GLY A 12 -10.55 18.81 7.83
CA GLY A 12 -9.74 19.08 9.04
C GLY A 12 -8.30 18.55 9.01
N LEU A 13 -7.88 17.88 7.93
CA LEU A 13 -6.50 17.41 7.75
C LEU A 13 -5.68 18.42 6.95
N ASP A 14 -4.43 18.63 7.35
CA ASP A 14 -3.41 19.31 6.54
C ASP A 14 -3.14 18.47 5.27
N TRP A 15 -3.75 18.88 4.17
CA TRP A 15 -3.82 18.06 2.97
C TRP A 15 -2.45 17.86 2.30
N PRO A 16 -1.61 18.90 2.11
CA PRO A 16 -0.24 18.72 1.64
C PRO A 16 0.57 17.74 2.51
N ARG A 17 0.44 17.82 3.84
CA ARG A 17 1.14 16.89 4.74
C ARG A 17 0.65 15.46 4.58
N ALA A 18 -0.65 15.24 4.45
CA ALA A 18 -1.23 13.92 4.20
C ALA A 18 -0.74 13.30 2.88
N GLN A 19 -0.64 14.10 1.81
CA GLN A 19 -0.11 13.65 0.53
C GLN A 19 1.40 13.31 0.59
N ALA A 20 2.18 14.10 1.33
CA ALA A 20 3.59 13.83 1.56
C ALA A 20 3.79 12.52 2.34
N PHE A 21 2.96 12.29 3.37
CA PHE A 21 2.94 11.04 4.13
C PHE A 21 2.61 9.84 3.23
N LEU A 22 1.51 9.89 2.46
CA LEU A 22 1.13 8.81 1.55
C LEU A 22 2.25 8.47 0.54
N SER A 23 2.96 9.49 0.04
CA SER A 23 4.08 9.29 -0.88
C SER A 23 5.28 8.60 -0.22
N ALA A 24 5.55 8.92 1.05
CA ALA A 24 6.58 8.25 1.83
C ALA A 24 6.21 6.79 2.12
N GLU A 25 4.97 6.52 2.51
CA GLU A 25 4.49 5.17 2.80
C GLU A 25 4.50 4.27 1.55
N ARG A 26 4.15 4.80 0.38
CA ARG A 26 4.26 4.03 -0.88
C ARG A 26 5.69 3.63 -1.21
N ARG A 27 6.66 4.51 -0.95
CA ARG A 27 8.09 4.19 -1.11
C ARG A 27 8.53 3.15 -0.10
N HIS A 28 8.16 3.32 1.16
CA HIS A 28 8.45 2.35 2.22
C HIS A 28 7.92 0.97 1.82
N PHE A 29 6.64 0.87 1.46
CA PHE A 29 6.01 -0.39 1.06
C PHE A 29 6.77 -1.07 -0.08
N SER A 30 7.18 -0.31 -1.10
CA SER A 30 7.91 -0.86 -2.25
C SER A 30 9.30 -1.38 -1.84
N THR A 31 10.00 -0.68 -0.94
CA THR A 31 11.31 -1.09 -0.42
C THR A 31 11.21 -2.30 0.50
N ALA A 32 10.16 -2.39 1.32
CA ALA A 32 9.97 -3.47 2.27
C ALA A 32 9.46 -4.78 1.63
N ASN A 33 8.79 -4.71 0.48
CA ASN A 33 8.12 -5.87 -0.13
C ASN A 33 8.64 -6.22 -1.56
N PRO A 34 9.96 -6.42 -1.76
CA PRO A 34 10.54 -6.65 -3.08
C PRO A 34 10.06 -7.95 -3.74
N ARG A 35 9.83 -9.02 -2.97
CA ARG A 35 9.40 -10.32 -3.51
C ARG A 35 7.94 -10.28 -3.92
N SER A 36 7.07 -9.62 -3.13
CA SER A 36 5.70 -9.33 -3.56
C SER A 36 5.66 -8.51 -4.85
N ALA A 37 6.56 -7.53 -5.02
CA ALA A 37 6.65 -6.74 -6.26
C ALA A 37 7.00 -7.61 -7.48
N GLU A 38 7.96 -8.52 -7.33
CA GLU A 38 8.34 -9.48 -8.37
C GLU A 38 7.17 -10.37 -8.76
N LEU A 39 6.49 -10.97 -7.77
CA LEU A 39 5.33 -11.83 -8.00
C LEU A 39 4.18 -11.10 -8.69
N ALA A 40 3.90 -9.86 -8.29
CA ALA A 40 2.91 -9.02 -8.95
C ALA A 40 3.29 -8.74 -10.41
N GLY A 41 4.59 -8.52 -10.70
CA GLY A 41 5.11 -8.41 -12.05
C GLY A 41 4.83 -9.65 -12.91
N ARG A 42 5.05 -10.85 -12.35
CA ARG A 42 4.75 -12.12 -13.04
C ARG A 42 3.26 -12.31 -13.27
N ALA A 43 2.43 -12.02 -12.27
CA ALA A 43 0.97 -12.16 -12.36
C ALA A 43 0.36 -11.26 -13.44
N ARG A 44 0.88 -10.04 -13.62
CA ARG A 44 0.45 -9.10 -14.67
C ARG A 44 0.55 -9.65 -16.10
N ALA A 45 1.43 -10.61 -16.34
CA ALA A 45 1.56 -11.23 -17.67
C ALA A 45 0.40 -12.18 -18.01
N HIS A 46 -0.37 -12.63 -17.01
CA HIS A 46 -1.35 -13.71 -17.18
C HIS A 46 -2.75 -13.37 -16.67
N LEU A 47 -2.87 -12.42 -15.75
CA LEU A 47 -4.14 -12.06 -15.12
C LEU A 47 -4.58 -10.68 -15.58
N LEU A 48 -5.86 -10.56 -15.94
CA LEU A 48 -6.48 -9.28 -16.22
C LEU A 48 -6.44 -8.43 -14.94
N PHE A 49 -5.78 -7.27 -15.00
CA PHE A 49 -5.43 -6.40 -13.85
C PHE A 49 -4.33 -6.93 -12.91
N GLY A 50 -3.64 -8.02 -13.26
CA GLY A 50 -2.53 -8.59 -12.48
C GLY A 50 -2.94 -9.29 -11.19
N VAL A 51 -4.23 -9.57 -11.01
CA VAL A 51 -4.81 -10.26 -9.86
C VAL A 51 -5.97 -11.17 -10.31
N PRO A 52 -6.30 -12.24 -9.58
CA PRO A 52 -7.42 -13.12 -9.96
C PRO A 52 -8.78 -12.43 -9.90
N LEU A 53 -8.95 -11.50 -8.96
CA LEU A 53 -10.19 -10.76 -8.77
C LEU A 53 -9.86 -9.27 -8.62
N HIS A 54 -10.48 -8.42 -9.44
CA HIS A 54 -10.10 -7.01 -9.60
C HIS A 54 -10.12 -6.18 -8.29
N TRP A 55 -11.05 -6.47 -7.37
CA TRP A 55 -11.17 -5.84 -6.05
C TRP A 55 -9.92 -6.00 -5.17
N MET A 56 -9.03 -6.95 -5.47
CA MET A 56 -7.74 -7.07 -4.80
C MET A 56 -6.80 -5.86 -5.03
N ASN A 57 -7.07 -5.01 -6.02
CA ASN A 57 -6.31 -3.78 -6.28
C ASN A 57 -6.84 -2.55 -5.52
N ASP A 58 -7.94 -2.65 -4.77
CA ASP A 58 -8.58 -1.51 -4.11
C ASP A 58 -7.83 -1.04 -2.85
N TRP A 59 -6.79 -1.77 -2.44
CA TRP A 59 -6.08 -1.61 -1.16
C TRP A 59 -5.12 -0.41 -1.14
N GLY A 60 -5.00 0.32 -2.26
CA GLY A 60 -4.21 1.55 -2.35
C GLY A 60 -2.69 1.38 -2.31
N THR A 61 -2.21 0.13 -2.24
CA THR A 61 -0.79 -0.22 -2.30
C THR A 61 -0.24 -0.12 -3.73
N PRO A 62 1.07 0.12 -3.91
CA PRO A 62 1.70 0.13 -5.24
C PRO A 62 1.53 -1.18 -6.03
N PHE A 63 1.45 -2.32 -5.34
CA PHE A 63 1.20 -3.65 -5.88
C PHE A 63 0.53 -4.54 -4.81
N PRO A 64 -0.13 -5.64 -5.21
CA PRO A 64 -0.73 -6.59 -4.27
C PRO A 64 0.32 -7.26 -3.37
N LEU A 65 0.05 -7.31 -2.08
CA LEU A 65 0.82 -8.12 -1.13
C LEU A 65 0.58 -9.60 -1.43
N HIS A 66 1.64 -10.39 -1.51
CA HIS A 66 1.52 -11.83 -1.71
C HIS A 66 1.66 -12.55 -0.37
N VAL A 67 0.62 -13.28 0.02
CA VAL A 67 0.59 -14.06 1.27
C VAL A 67 1.23 -15.42 1.04
N GLU A 68 2.17 -15.82 1.90
CA GLU A 68 2.78 -17.15 1.88
C GLU A 68 1.93 -18.14 2.70
N HIS A 69 1.51 -17.74 3.90
CA HIS A 69 0.71 -18.58 4.78
C HIS A 69 -0.16 -17.74 5.73
N ALA A 70 -1.33 -18.25 6.10
CA ALA A 70 -2.21 -17.64 7.08
C ALA A 70 -2.86 -18.70 7.98
N SER A 71 -2.94 -18.42 9.28
CA SER A 71 -3.63 -19.28 10.26
C SER A 71 -4.21 -18.45 11.41
N GLY A 72 -5.50 -18.64 11.68
CA GLY A 72 -6.21 -17.83 12.67
C GLY A 72 -6.21 -16.35 12.26
N VAL A 73 -5.69 -15.49 13.14
CA VAL A 73 -5.53 -14.04 12.89
C VAL A 73 -4.15 -13.67 12.34
N SER A 74 -3.24 -14.65 12.20
CA SER A 74 -1.87 -14.42 11.77
C SER A 74 -1.70 -14.66 10.28
N VAL A 75 -1.11 -13.70 9.59
CA VAL A 75 -0.79 -13.75 8.15
C VAL A 75 0.70 -13.49 7.97
N THR A 76 1.40 -14.37 7.27
CA THR A 76 2.80 -14.20 6.88
C THR A 76 2.89 -13.98 5.38
N ASP A 77 3.50 -12.88 4.96
CA ASP A 77 3.72 -12.57 3.54
C ASP A 77 5.00 -13.24 3.00
N VAL A 78 5.15 -13.22 1.68
CA VAL A 78 6.32 -13.80 1.00
C VAL A 78 7.64 -13.07 1.31
N ASP A 79 7.56 -11.85 1.82
CA ASP A 79 8.70 -11.02 2.22
C ASP A 79 9.12 -11.29 3.69
N GLY A 80 8.37 -12.13 4.41
CA GLY A 80 8.67 -12.61 5.77
C GLY A 80 8.05 -11.76 6.88
N HIS A 81 7.15 -10.82 6.57
CA HIS A 81 6.45 -10.06 7.59
C HIS A 81 5.28 -10.86 8.13
N THR A 82 5.11 -10.84 9.46
CA THR A 82 3.96 -11.45 10.13
C THR A 82 3.04 -10.36 10.67
N LEU A 83 1.79 -10.38 10.21
CA LEU A 83 0.69 -9.50 10.59
C LEU A 83 -0.23 -10.28 11.54
N THR A 84 -0.49 -9.76 12.74
CA THR A 84 -1.30 -10.40 13.78
C THR A 84 -2.28 -9.43 14.43
#